data_AF-A0A514XNB9-F1
#
_entry.id   AF-A0A514XNB9-F1
#
_cell.length_a   1.000
_cell.length_b   1.000
_cell.length_c   1.000
_cell.angle_alpha   90.00
_cell.angle_beta   90.00
_cell.angle_gamma   90.00
#
_symmetry.space_group_name_H-M   'P 1'
#
loop_
_entity.id
_entity.type
_entity.pdbx_description
1 polymer ?
#
loop_
_entity_poly.entity_id
_entity_poly.type
_entity_poly.pdbx_seq_one_letter_code
_entity_poly.pdbx_strand_id
1 'polypeptide(L)'
;MKATVILALALSAGPYAHALSDKAIYARCYSQLTGTTVPFSDSLYKEVVAGKQSGVAACKSLLQLADMDASGNLKNTDVRATLIVNNFYQFHRTWFPTANKEQITGYRAEFESNTDKFIDMSEPALFLTRNLFTGDDYRNVLSGTTRLEGKRVNDPAIKTGSLSFLNADGSIVSPGMQMVPLMFMTGKGPIRSINESASSFVLQNYAIPNLGRTAVANGAAMSAGAETSVDFYANQGGGILGSRAFFLLNSGQPQGQIFDGALKLPRKWSKTAMESMLCLTLPSLREADVLQYVDSASVAPFRQSSSCIRCHASMDQASYTTRNLVVSLTVDDIRGNGVPLNTKSIMIGKFKPSIASVAGWSSKTVSDFQKQQPTGVLMFRSNADGQLIKQSVSGIEGLGQAMANTNDFYQCAAKRYFEYFTGINVSLYDRSDPANAVLNKAITTREAADRRFIEDLGQQLRSNQSLQKLIENIISSPYYRSANFSDTGK
;
A
#
# COMPACT_ATOMS: atom_id res chain seq x y z
N MET A 1 -31.64 27.18 -59.30
CA MET A 1 -30.24 27.26 -58.83
C MET A 1 -30.27 27.16 -57.31
N LYS A 2 -29.69 26.09 -56.73
CA LYS A 2 -29.64 25.88 -55.27
C LYS A 2 -28.31 26.41 -54.76
N ALA A 3 -28.34 27.44 -53.91
CA ALA A 3 -27.16 28.03 -53.32
C ALA A 3 -26.70 27.17 -52.12
N THR A 4 -25.54 26.53 -52.26
CA THR A 4 -24.84 25.83 -51.17
C THR A 4 -24.14 26.87 -50.30
N VAL A 5 -24.67 27.13 -49.11
CA VAL A 5 -24.00 27.95 -48.09
C VAL A 5 -22.96 27.08 -47.39
N ILE A 6 -21.69 27.29 -47.70
CA ILE A 6 -20.55 26.70 -46.98
C ILE A 6 -20.34 27.54 -45.72
N LEU A 7 -20.86 27.08 -44.59
CA LEU A 7 -20.61 27.67 -43.29
C LEU A 7 -19.20 27.26 -42.83
N ALA A 8 -18.22 28.13 -43.08
CA ALA A 8 -16.87 27.97 -42.54
C ALA A 8 -16.91 28.16 -41.02
N LEU A 9 -16.91 27.06 -40.26
CA LEU A 9 -16.66 27.11 -38.82
C LEU A 9 -15.22 27.62 -38.61
N ALA A 10 -15.10 28.88 -38.18
CA ALA A 10 -13.87 29.39 -37.61
C ALA A 10 -13.62 28.66 -36.28
N LEU A 11 -12.79 27.63 -36.30
CA LEU A 11 -12.20 27.05 -35.10
C LEU A 11 -11.40 28.15 -34.42
N SER A 12 -11.98 28.75 -33.37
CA SER A 12 -11.26 29.65 -32.48
C SER A 12 -10.08 28.88 -31.90
N ALA A 13 -8.87 29.17 -32.39
CA ALA A 13 -7.64 28.76 -31.76
C ALA A 13 -7.65 29.28 -30.33
N GLY A 14 -8.02 28.42 -29.38
CA GLY A 14 -7.90 28.74 -27.96
C GLY A 14 -6.45 29.13 -27.66
N PRO A 15 -6.22 29.96 -26.62
CA PRO A 15 -4.87 30.35 -26.23
C PRO A 15 -4.05 29.07 -26.01
N TYR A 16 -3.14 28.77 -26.93
CA TYR A 16 -2.24 27.64 -26.80
C TYR A 16 -1.36 27.92 -25.59
N ALA A 17 -1.58 27.18 -24.50
CA ALA A 17 -0.68 27.22 -23.36
C ALA A 17 0.75 27.03 -23.88
N HIS A 18 1.62 28.01 -23.62
CA HIS A 18 2.98 27.98 -24.12
C HIS A 18 3.67 26.69 -23.65
N ALA A 19 4.12 25.87 -24.61
CA ALA A 19 4.89 24.68 -24.31
C ALA A 19 6.20 25.08 -23.63
N LEU A 20 6.56 24.35 -22.57
CA LEU A 20 7.81 24.57 -21.87
C LEU A 20 9.01 24.27 -22.78
N SER A 21 10.05 25.08 -22.63
CA SER A 21 11.36 24.75 -23.19
C SER A 21 11.94 23.50 -22.54
N ASP A 22 12.85 22.80 -23.23
CA ASP A 22 13.54 21.63 -22.68
C ASP A 22 14.26 21.92 -21.35
N LYS A 23 14.81 23.12 -21.20
CA LYS A 23 15.43 23.59 -19.94
C LYS A 23 14.43 23.58 -18.79
N ALA A 24 13.22 24.10 -19.03
CA ALA A 24 12.17 24.16 -18.02
C ALA A 24 11.57 22.77 -17.73
N ILE A 25 11.44 21.91 -18.75
CA ILE A 25 11.02 20.51 -18.57
C ILE A 25 12.01 19.77 -17.67
N TYR A 26 13.32 19.88 -17.92
CA TYR A 26 14.33 19.23 -17.10
C TYR A 26 14.36 19.79 -15.67
N ALA A 27 14.33 21.12 -15.50
CA ALA A 27 14.34 21.74 -14.18
C ALA A 27 13.12 21.32 -13.33
N ARG A 28 11.93 21.25 -13.94
CA ARG A 28 10.70 20.73 -13.32
C ARG A 28 10.86 19.26 -12.90
N CYS A 29 11.32 18.42 -13.83
CA CYS A 29 11.54 17.00 -13.55
C CYS A 29 12.57 16.81 -12.43
N TYR A 30 13.70 17.51 -12.49
CA TYR A 30 14.72 17.45 -11.46
C TYR A 30 14.12 17.71 -10.07
N SER A 31 13.37 18.81 -9.92
CA SER A 31 12.69 19.15 -8.67
C SER A 31 11.72 18.07 -8.19
N GLN A 32 10.92 17.51 -9.10
CA GLN A 32 9.97 16.46 -8.77
C GLN A 32 10.63 15.09 -8.53
N LEU A 33 11.80 14.81 -9.09
CA LEU A 33 12.50 13.54 -8.84
C LEU A 33 13.35 13.63 -7.57
N THR A 34 14.08 14.73 -7.34
CA THR A 34 15.04 14.85 -6.23
C THR A 34 14.49 15.57 -5.01
N GLY A 35 13.37 16.31 -5.14
CA GLY A 35 12.88 17.23 -4.11
C GLY A 35 13.73 18.50 -3.93
N THR A 36 14.62 18.82 -4.87
CA THR A 36 15.56 19.95 -4.78
C THR A 36 15.68 20.71 -6.11
N THR A 37 16.18 21.94 -6.10
CA THR A 37 16.40 22.69 -7.36
C THR A 37 17.61 22.16 -8.12
N VAL A 38 17.59 22.30 -9.46
CA VAL A 38 18.70 21.88 -10.32
C VAL A 38 19.95 22.73 -10.05
N PRO A 39 21.10 22.14 -9.65
CA PRO A 39 22.34 22.87 -9.52
C PRO A 39 22.84 23.38 -10.88
N PHE A 40 23.39 24.60 -10.94
CA PHE A 40 24.01 25.10 -12.19
C PHE A 40 25.19 24.23 -12.66
N SER A 41 25.80 23.47 -11.75
CA SER A 41 26.89 22.55 -12.05
C SER A 41 26.43 21.21 -12.64
N ASP A 42 25.13 20.88 -12.59
CA ASP A 42 24.55 19.61 -13.03
C ASP A 42 24.90 19.33 -14.50
N SER A 43 25.50 18.17 -14.77
CA SER A 43 26.02 17.81 -16.10
C SER A 43 24.90 17.67 -17.13
N LEU A 44 23.80 17.02 -16.77
CA LEU A 44 22.64 16.81 -17.64
C LEU A 44 21.96 18.16 -17.96
N TYR A 45 21.85 19.06 -16.97
CA TYR A 45 21.32 20.40 -17.24
C TYR A 45 22.16 21.17 -18.27
N LYS A 46 23.49 21.11 -18.16
CA LYS A 46 24.40 21.74 -19.13
C LYS A 46 24.23 21.17 -20.54
N GLU A 47 24.03 19.86 -20.65
CA GLU A 47 23.76 19.20 -21.94
C GLU A 47 22.43 19.64 -22.55
N VAL A 48 21.38 19.77 -21.74
CA VAL A 48 20.08 20.32 -22.16
C VAL A 48 20.22 21.78 -22.60
N VAL A 49 20.95 22.59 -21.85
CA VAL A 49 21.17 24.01 -22.19
C VAL A 49 21.92 24.17 -23.50
N ALA A 50 22.88 23.27 -23.77
CA ALA A 50 23.65 23.23 -25.01
C ALA A 50 22.88 22.59 -26.19
N GLY A 51 21.64 22.13 -25.99
CA GLY A 51 20.84 21.47 -27.03
C GLY A 51 21.33 20.08 -27.42
N LYS A 52 22.20 19.45 -26.61
CA LYS A 52 22.73 18.11 -26.88
C LYS A 52 21.74 17.00 -26.51
N GLN A 53 20.83 17.27 -25.59
CA GLN A 53 19.81 16.34 -25.12
C GLN A 53 18.51 17.09 -24.84
N SER A 54 17.36 16.46 -25.11
CA SER A 54 16.05 17.04 -24.73
C SER A 54 15.83 16.96 -23.22
N GLY A 55 14.94 17.80 -22.69
CA GLY A 55 14.65 17.82 -21.25
C GLY A 55 14.06 16.49 -20.76
N VAL A 56 13.24 15.85 -21.59
CA VAL A 56 12.65 14.53 -21.32
C VAL A 56 13.72 13.43 -21.28
N ALA A 57 14.64 13.42 -22.24
CA ALA A 57 15.70 12.43 -22.27
C ALA A 57 16.65 12.59 -21.07
N ALA A 58 17.01 13.82 -20.70
CA ALA A 58 17.84 14.09 -19.53
C ALA A 58 17.13 13.69 -18.23
N CYS A 59 15.82 13.93 -18.14
CA CYS A 59 14.99 13.49 -17.02
C CYS A 59 14.98 11.96 -16.85
N LYS A 60 14.88 11.22 -17.95
CA LYS A 60 15.02 9.75 -17.94
C LYS A 60 16.40 9.32 -17.42
N SER A 61 17.48 9.94 -17.91
CA SER A 61 18.84 9.66 -17.43
C SER A 61 19.00 9.96 -15.94
N LEU A 62 18.35 11.02 -15.44
CA LEU A 62 18.34 11.36 -14.02
C LEU A 62 17.61 10.29 -13.19
N LEU A 63 16.42 9.83 -13.63
CA LEU A 63 15.66 8.78 -12.94
C LEU A 63 16.48 7.47 -12.83
N GLN A 64 17.18 7.10 -13.90
CA GLN A 64 18.03 5.89 -13.96
C GLN A 64 19.23 5.92 -13.01
N LEU A 65 19.64 7.09 -12.49
CA LEU A 65 20.66 7.13 -11.44
C LEU A 65 20.22 6.35 -10.19
N ALA A 66 18.91 6.29 -9.93
CA ALA A 66 18.33 5.60 -8.79
C ALA A 66 18.09 4.09 -9.02
N ASP A 67 18.51 3.54 -10.17
CA ASP A 67 18.36 2.11 -10.44
C ASP A 67 19.03 1.26 -9.36
N MET A 68 18.32 0.23 -8.94
CA MET A 68 18.77 -0.78 -7.99
C MET A 68 19.16 -2.07 -8.73
N ASP A 69 20.06 -2.83 -8.13
CA ASP A 69 20.33 -4.21 -8.52
C ASP A 69 19.21 -5.17 -8.04
N ALA A 70 19.29 -6.45 -8.41
CA ALA A 70 18.31 -7.45 -7.99
C ALA A 70 18.27 -7.66 -6.46
N SER A 71 19.35 -7.32 -5.75
CA SER A 71 19.39 -7.37 -4.28
C SER A 71 18.75 -6.14 -3.65
N GLY A 72 18.40 -5.12 -4.43
CA GLY A 72 17.82 -3.87 -3.96
C GLY A 72 18.83 -2.80 -3.56
N ASN A 73 20.12 -2.96 -3.91
CA ASN A 73 21.14 -1.95 -3.67
C ASN A 73 21.20 -0.96 -4.83
N LEU A 74 21.38 0.34 -4.53
CA LEU A 74 21.64 1.34 -5.55
C LEU A 74 22.89 0.98 -6.37
N LYS A 75 22.74 0.95 -7.71
CA LYS A 75 23.85 0.74 -8.64
C LYS A 75 24.81 1.93 -8.71
N ASN A 76 24.29 3.13 -8.43
CA ASN A 76 25.04 4.37 -8.47
C ASN A 76 25.24 4.95 -7.06
N THR A 77 26.44 5.45 -6.78
CA THR A 77 26.79 6.11 -5.51
C THR A 77 26.55 7.62 -5.52
N ASP A 78 26.07 8.18 -6.64
CA ASP A 78 25.70 9.59 -6.76
C ASP A 78 24.67 9.99 -5.69
N VAL A 79 24.90 11.11 -5.02
CA VAL A 79 23.99 11.64 -4.00
C VAL A 79 22.57 11.86 -4.54
N ARG A 80 22.43 12.20 -5.83
CA ARG A 80 21.14 12.37 -6.52
C ARG A 80 20.34 11.06 -6.55
N ALA A 81 21.00 9.90 -6.69
CA ALA A 81 20.32 8.61 -6.66
C ALA A 81 19.60 8.39 -5.32
N THR A 82 20.27 8.72 -4.22
CA THR A 82 19.69 8.65 -2.86
C THR A 82 18.54 9.65 -2.70
N LEU A 83 18.68 10.88 -3.18
CA LEU A 83 17.59 11.87 -3.15
C LEU A 83 16.35 11.38 -3.89
N ILE A 84 16.54 10.80 -5.08
CA ILE A 84 15.44 10.28 -5.91
C ILE A 84 14.70 9.15 -5.20
N VAL A 85 15.43 8.13 -4.70
CA VAL A 85 14.81 7.02 -3.96
C VAL A 85 14.01 7.54 -2.77
N ASN A 86 14.56 8.48 -2.00
CA ASN A 86 13.88 9.00 -0.81
C ASN A 86 12.66 9.82 -1.16
N ASN A 87 12.72 10.64 -2.19
CA ASN A 87 11.58 11.44 -2.63
C ASN A 87 10.43 10.55 -3.13
N PHE A 88 10.71 9.52 -3.95
CA PHE A 88 9.68 8.54 -4.32
C PHE A 88 9.17 7.71 -3.15
N TYR A 89 10.03 7.34 -2.21
CA TYR A 89 9.59 6.68 -0.99
C TYR A 89 8.63 7.57 -0.18
N GLN A 90 8.91 8.88 -0.02
CA GLN A 90 7.96 9.79 0.63
C GLN A 90 6.66 9.92 -0.15
N PHE A 91 6.73 10.02 -1.49
CA PHE A 91 5.54 9.99 -2.33
C PHE A 91 4.73 8.70 -2.13
N HIS A 92 5.36 7.52 -2.17
CA HIS A 92 4.66 6.26 -1.96
C HIS A 92 4.10 6.12 -0.54
N ARG A 93 4.68 6.76 0.48
CA ARG A 93 4.07 6.80 1.82
C ARG A 93 2.72 7.51 1.83
N THR A 94 2.53 8.53 0.98
CA THR A 94 1.23 9.23 0.90
C THR A 94 0.13 8.32 0.34
N TRP A 95 0.49 7.16 -0.23
CA TRP A 95 -0.50 6.25 -0.78
C TRP A 95 -1.34 5.56 0.28
N PHE A 96 -0.87 5.54 1.52
CA PHE A 96 -1.45 4.82 2.64
C PHE A 96 -1.94 5.84 3.69
N PRO A 97 -3.26 6.07 3.80
CA PRO A 97 -3.80 7.14 4.66
C PRO A 97 -3.52 6.90 6.15
N THR A 98 -3.19 5.66 6.53
CA THR A 98 -2.84 5.25 7.89
C THR A 98 -1.33 5.07 8.08
N ALA A 99 -0.50 5.89 7.44
CA ALA A 99 0.96 5.78 7.59
C ALA A 99 1.48 6.23 8.97
N ASN A 100 0.59 6.77 9.82
CA ASN A 100 0.94 7.35 11.11
C ASN A 100 0.42 6.48 12.26
N LYS A 101 1.32 6.13 13.18
CA LYS A 101 1.02 5.32 14.37
C LYS A 101 -0.04 5.96 15.27
N GLU A 102 -0.15 7.29 15.22
CA GLU A 102 -1.11 8.07 16.00
C GLU A 102 -2.57 7.79 15.58
N GLN A 103 -2.79 7.24 14.38
CA GLN A 103 -4.11 6.87 13.87
C GLN A 103 -4.54 5.45 14.26
N ILE A 104 -3.69 4.74 15.01
CA ILE A 104 -3.99 3.41 15.53
C ILE A 104 -4.82 3.57 16.81
N THR A 105 -6.03 3.02 16.79
CA THR A 105 -6.97 3.09 17.91
C THR A 105 -6.85 1.86 18.80
N GLY A 106 -6.72 2.07 20.11
CA GLY A 106 -6.88 1.01 21.13
C GLY A 106 -5.59 0.40 21.70
N TYR A 107 -4.40 0.83 21.25
CA TYR A 107 -3.10 0.32 21.73
C TYR A 107 -1.94 1.29 21.41
N ARG A 108 -2.17 2.59 21.62
CA ARG A 108 -1.20 3.66 21.28
C ARG A 108 0.04 3.64 22.17
N ALA A 109 -0.11 3.35 23.46
CA ALA A 109 1.00 3.37 24.42
C ALA A 109 2.03 2.27 24.12
N GLU A 110 1.57 1.11 23.64
CA GLU A 110 2.38 -0.04 23.28
C GLU A 110 3.12 0.14 21.93
N PHE A 111 2.70 1.12 21.12
CA PHE A 111 3.45 1.54 19.93
C PHE A 111 4.65 2.44 20.28
N GLU A 112 4.62 3.12 21.43
CA GLU A 112 5.66 4.08 21.83
C GLU A 112 6.90 3.40 22.45
N SER A 113 6.88 2.08 22.67
CA SER A 113 7.97 1.34 23.32
C SER A 113 9.04 0.82 22.33
N ASN A 114 8.71 -0.23 21.58
CA ASN A 114 9.66 -1.10 20.88
C ASN A 114 9.15 -1.57 19.51
N THR A 115 7.87 -1.41 19.20
CA THR A 115 7.25 -1.92 17.97
C THR A 115 7.95 -1.36 16.72
N ASP A 116 8.31 -0.07 16.75
CA ASP A 116 8.99 0.62 15.65
C ASP A 116 10.40 0.06 15.37
N LYS A 117 11.06 -0.52 16.38
CA LYS A 117 12.39 -1.14 16.22
C LYS A 117 12.36 -2.40 15.34
N PHE A 118 11.21 -3.08 15.28
CA PHE A 118 11.05 -4.36 14.58
C PHE A 118 10.15 -4.26 13.35
N ILE A 119 9.33 -3.23 13.24
CA ILE A 119 8.39 -3.07 12.15
C ILE A 119 8.54 -1.64 11.60
N ASP A 120 9.07 -1.55 10.38
CA ASP A 120 9.04 -0.29 9.64
C ASP A 120 7.59 -0.03 9.20
N MET A 121 6.90 0.89 9.88
CA MET A 121 5.50 1.23 9.56
C MET A 121 5.32 1.80 8.15
N SER A 122 6.41 2.20 7.50
CA SER A 122 6.42 2.64 6.11
C SER A 122 6.67 1.52 5.10
N GLU A 123 6.82 0.27 5.55
CA GLU A 123 7.09 -0.90 4.71
C GLU A 123 6.23 -0.98 3.43
N PRO A 124 4.92 -0.66 3.43
CA PRO A 124 4.12 -0.63 2.20
C PRO A 124 4.72 0.25 1.08
N ALA A 125 5.31 1.38 1.45
CA ALA A 125 5.97 2.27 0.50
C ALA A 125 7.27 1.69 -0.06
N LEU A 126 7.94 0.79 0.67
CA LEU A 126 9.15 0.11 0.21
C LEU A 126 8.86 -0.80 -0.98
N PHE A 127 7.71 -1.49 -1.01
CA PHE A 127 7.32 -2.34 -2.15
C PHE A 127 7.21 -1.54 -3.45
N LEU A 128 6.53 -0.41 -3.42
CA LEU A 128 6.37 0.47 -4.58
C LEU A 128 7.71 1.08 -5.00
N THR A 129 8.50 1.55 -4.03
CA THR A 129 9.80 2.21 -4.30
C THR A 129 10.80 1.22 -4.87
N ARG A 130 10.90 0.02 -4.30
CA ARG A 130 11.80 -1.02 -4.80
C ARG A 130 11.39 -1.45 -6.20
N ASN A 131 10.09 -1.68 -6.45
CA ASN A 131 9.60 -2.06 -7.77
C ASN A 131 9.96 -1.03 -8.84
N LEU A 132 9.81 0.28 -8.53
CA LEU A 132 10.17 1.36 -9.44
C LEU A 132 11.65 1.33 -9.88
N PHE A 133 12.57 0.90 -9.02
CA PHE A 133 14.01 1.00 -9.29
C PHE A 133 14.71 -0.32 -9.60
N THR A 134 14.06 -1.46 -9.37
CA THR A 134 14.64 -2.78 -9.68
C THR A 134 14.23 -3.31 -11.06
N GLY A 135 13.16 -2.76 -11.63
CA GLY A 135 12.60 -3.24 -12.90
C GLY A 135 11.75 -4.51 -12.76
N ASP A 136 11.44 -4.92 -11.53
CA ASP A 136 10.52 -6.03 -11.27
C ASP A 136 9.11 -5.75 -11.81
N ASP A 137 8.35 -6.81 -12.09
CA ASP A 137 6.97 -6.63 -12.54
C ASP A 137 6.12 -5.91 -11.48
N TYR A 138 5.41 -4.84 -11.86
CA TYR A 138 4.55 -4.08 -10.94
C TYR A 138 3.53 -4.92 -10.16
N ARG A 139 2.98 -5.99 -10.76
CA ARG A 139 2.09 -6.94 -10.05
C ARG A 139 2.70 -7.53 -8.78
N ASN A 140 4.03 -7.66 -8.71
CA ASN A 140 4.73 -8.22 -7.55
C ASN A 140 4.61 -7.35 -6.29
N VAL A 141 4.21 -6.09 -6.42
CA VAL A 141 3.82 -5.24 -5.29
C VAL A 141 2.67 -5.87 -4.48
N LEU A 142 1.80 -6.65 -5.13
CA LEU A 142 0.66 -7.34 -4.52
C LEU A 142 0.73 -8.86 -4.59
N SER A 143 1.66 -9.47 -5.32
CA SER A 143 1.84 -10.93 -5.35
C SER A 143 3.11 -11.41 -4.63
N GLY A 144 3.96 -10.51 -4.16
CA GLY A 144 5.20 -10.86 -3.45
C GLY A 144 4.94 -11.62 -2.14
N THR A 145 5.89 -12.45 -1.74
CA THR A 145 5.88 -13.19 -0.45
C THR A 145 7.05 -12.82 0.43
N THR A 146 7.94 -11.97 -0.05
CA THR A 146 9.11 -11.50 0.68
C THR A 146 8.78 -10.22 1.44
N ARG A 147 9.40 -10.07 2.60
CA ARG A 147 9.39 -8.82 3.36
C ARG A 147 10.50 -7.92 2.82
N LEU A 148 10.24 -6.61 2.79
CA LEU A 148 11.25 -5.63 2.40
C LEU A 148 11.79 -4.87 3.61
N GLU A 149 13.08 -4.53 3.53
CA GLU A 149 13.79 -3.74 4.52
C GLU A 149 14.51 -2.57 3.85
N GLY A 150 14.22 -1.35 4.29
CA GLY A 150 14.95 -0.16 3.87
C GLY A 150 16.22 0.00 4.69
N LYS A 151 17.41 -0.22 4.10
CA LYS A 151 18.68 0.13 4.75
C LYS A 151 18.90 1.63 4.59
N ARG A 152 19.08 2.31 5.70
CA ARG A 152 19.22 3.76 5.76
C ARG A 152 20.65 4.13 6.13
N VAL A 153 21.12 5.28 5.64
CA VAL A 153 22.41 5.82 6.07
C VAL A 153 22.32 6.11 7.56
N ASN A 154 23.30 5.60 8.33
CA ASN A 154 23.39 5.90 9.75
C ASN A 154 23.62 7.41 9.92
N ASP A 155 22.68 8.11 10.53
CA ASP A 155 22.89 9.49 10.96
C ASP A 155 23.77 9.47 12.23
N PRO A 156 25.03 9.95 12.17
CA PRO A 156 25.92 9.94 13.32
C PRO A 156 25.42 10.82 14.48
N ALA A 157 24.53 11.78 14.23
CA ALA A 157 23.91 12.59 15.28
C ALA A 157 22.90 11.80 16.13
N ILE A 158 22.40 10.69 15.58
CA ILE A 158 21.42 9.83 16.25
C ILE A 158 22.19 8.68 16.88
N LYS A 159 22.46 8.80 18.18
CA LYS A 159 22.97 7.68 18.97
C LYS A 159 21.99 6.52 18.83
N THR A 160 22.34 5.51 18.04
CA THR A 160 21.67 4.21 18.07
C THR A 160 21.87 3.68 19.49
N GLY A 161 20.84 3.78 20.33
CA GLY A 161 20.92 3.24 21.68
C GLY A 161 21.36 1.78 21.62
N SER A 162 22.31 1.37 22.47
CA SER A 162 22.63 -0.05 22.60
C SER A 162 21.37 -0.76 23.07
N LEU A 163 20.81 -1.63 22.24
CA LEU A 163 19.53 -2.25 22.54
C LEU A 163 19.71 -3.44 23.47
N SER A 164 18.81 -3.53 24.44
CA SER A 164 18.67 -4.68 25.31
C SER A 164 18.34 -5.92 24.48
N PHE A 165 19.09 -6.98 24.71
CA PHE A 165 19.12 -8.20 23.90
C PHE A 165 17.88 -9.05 24.14
N LEU A 166 17.34 -9.74 23.15
CA LEU A 166 16.28 -10.75 23.35
C LEU A 166 16.90 -12.15 23.29
N ASN A 167 16.61 -13.00 24.26
CA ASN A 167 16.86 -14.44 24.22
C ASN A 167 16.00 -15.08 23.11
N ALA A 168 16.35 -16.31 22.69
CA ALA A 168 15.57 -17.09 21.73
C ALA A 168 14.10 -17.32 22.17
N ASP A 169 13.84 -17.21 23.48
CA ASP A 169 12.52 -17.32 24.10
C ASP A 169 11.76 -15.99 24.20
N GLY A 170 12.33 -14.88 23.71
CA GLY A 170 11.75 -13.54 23.75
C GLY A 170 11.99 -12.73 25.03
N SER A 171 12.75 -13.24 26.02
CA SER A 171 13.09 -12.49 27.25
C SER A 171 14.29 -11.55 27.06
N ILE A 172 14.41 -10.48 27.85
CA ILE A 172 15.49 -9.49 27.66
C ILE A 172 16.76 -9.90 28.42
N VAL A 173 17.84 -10.26 27.73
CA VAL A 173 19.11 -10.73 28.31
C VAL A 173 20.00 -9.59 28.78
N SER A 174 20.65 -9.81 29.93
CA SER A 174 21.82 -9.04 30.37
C SER A 174 23.06 -9.36 29.52
N PRO A 175 24.11 -8.50 29.52
CA PRO A 175 25.18 -8.45 28.50
C PRO A 175 26.22 -9.61 28.45
N GLY A 176 25.83 -10.89 28.50
CA GLY A 176 26.78 -12.00 28.73
C GLY A 176 26.70 -13.27 27.86
N MET A 177 25.74 -13.43 26.93
CA MET A 177 25.63 -14.64 26.08
C MET A 177 25.79 -14.32 24.58
N GLN A 178 26.25 -15.30 23.79
CA GLN A 178 26.49 -15.18 22.34
C GLN A 178 25.29 -14.55 21.62
N MET A 179 25.50 -13.32 21.16
CA MET A 179 24.46 -12.42 20.67
C MET A 179 24.26 -12.63 19.18
N VAL A 180 23.01 -12.75 18.73
CA VAL A 180 22.67 -12.45 17.34
C VAL A 180 22.39 -10.94 17.29
N PRO A 181 23.29 -10.11 16.74
CA PRO A 181 22.99 -8.70 16.57
C PRO A 181 21.79 -8.57 15.64
N LEU A 182 20.63 -8.27 16.24
CA LEU A 182 19.50 -7.75 15.49
C LEU A 182 19.97 -6.40 14.92
N MET A 183 20.36 -6.37 13.65
CA MET A 183 20.53 -5.11 12.95
C MET A 183 19.14 -4.48 12.87
N PHE A 184 18.85 -3.58 13.82
CA PHE A 184 17.57 -2.92 13.90
C PHE A 184 17.36 -2.08 12.62
N MET A 185 16.15 -2.21 12.07
CA MET A 185 15.78 -1.72 10.74
C MET A 185 15.50 -0.21 10.70
N THR A 186 15.76 0.50 11.80
CA THR A 186 15.48 1.92 11.94
C THR A 186 16.76 2.71 12.01
N GLY A 187 17.61 2.60 10.99
CA GLY A 187 18.46 3.74 10.68
C GLY A 187 17.56 4.97 10.56
N LYS A 188 17.85 6.06 11.26
CA LYS A 188 17.12 7.31 11.05
C LYS A 188 17.93 8.06 10.01
N GLY A 189 17.43 8.11 8.78
CA GLY A 189 18.18 8.65 7.66
C GLY A 189 17.58 8.30 6.30
N PRO A 190 18.18 8.82 5.22
CA PRO A 190 17.77 8.52 3.87
C PRO A 190 18.00 7.03 3.56
N ILE A 191 17.04 6.42 2.85
CA ILE A 191 17.13 5.07 2.30
C ILE A 191 18.25 5.02 1.27
N ARG A 192 19.12 4.03 1.38
CA ARG A 192 20.21 3.73 0.44
C ARG A 192 19.99 2.43 -0.32
N SER A 193 19.30 1.46 0.28
CA SER A 193 18.90 0.22 -0.38
C SER A 193 17.57 -0.27 0.18
N ILE A 194 16.85 -1.07 -0.61
CA ILE A 194 15.62 -1.74 -0.20
C ILE A 194 15.76 -3.22 -0.50
N ASN A 195 16.22 -3.97 0.49
CA ASN A 195 16.57 -5.37 0.33
C ASN A 195 15.39 -6.26 0.70
N GLU A 196 15.33 -7.45 0.10
CA GLU A 196 14.49 -8.52 0.63
C GLU A 196 15.10 -9.02 1.95
N SER A 197 14.25 -9.30 2.92
CA SER A 197 14.72 -9.85 4.18
C SER A 197 15.09 -11.32 4.00
N ALA A 198 16.38 -11.60 3.96
CA ALA A 198 16.91 -12.96 3.80
C ALA A 198 17.01 -13.74 5.13
N SER A 199 16.79 -13.08 6.26
CA SER A 199 16.92 -13.66 7.60
C SER A 199 15.56 -14.15 8.08
N SER A 200 15.48 -15.33 8.70
CA SER A 200 14.34 -15.68 9.57
C SER A 200 14.69 -15.33 11.00
N PHE A 201 13.80 -14.65 11.72
CA PHE A 201 13.97 -14.40 13.16
C PHE A 201 12.68 -14.78 13.84
N VAL A 202 12.67 -15.99 14.41
CA VAL A 202 11.49 -16.54 15.06
C VAL A 202 11.53 -16.14 16.53
N LEU A 203 10.62 -15.24 16.94
CA LEU A 203 10.36 -15.10 18.38
C LEU A 203 9.48 -16.26 18.83
N GLN A 204 9.92 -16.92 19.89
CA GLN A 204 9.11 -17.87 20.64
C GLN A 204 8.31 -17.15 21.73
N ASN A 205 7.30 -17.83 22.28
CA ASN A 205 6.55 -17.42 23.47
C ASN A 205 5.85 -16.05 23.40
N TYR A 206 5.34 -15.64 22.23
CA TYR A 206 4.47 -14.46 22.17
C TYR A 206 3.04 -14.84 22.60
N ALA A 207 2.29 -13.89 23.17
CA ALA A 207 0.94 -14.15 23.68
C ALA A 207 -0.10 -13.31 22.97
N ILE A 208 -1.22 -13.93 22.60
CA ILE A 208 -2.40 -13.21 22.14
C ILE A 208 -3.12 -12.66 23.38
N PRO A 209 -3.17 -11.34 23.57
CA PRO A 209 -3.82 -10.73 24.73
C PRO A 209 -5.31 -11.10 24.78
N ASN A 210 -5.87 -11.18 25.98
CA ASN A 210 -7.20 -11.76 26.30
C ASN A 210 -7.33 -13.29 26.19
N LEU A 211 -6.31 -14.01 25.68
CA LEU A 211 -6.21 -15.46 25.80
C LEU A 211 -5.25 -15.91 26.92
N GLY A 212 -4.72 -14.95 27.68
CA GLY A 212 -4.19 -15.13 29.03
C GLY A 212 -2.70 -15.48 29.13
N ARG A 213 -1.95 -14.64 29.84
CA ARG A 213 -0.64 -14.97 30.44
C ARG A 213 -0.78 -16.09 31.50
N THR A 214 -1.95 -16.17 32.14
CA THR A 214 -2.37 -17.23 33.06
C THR A 214 -2.49 -18.59 32.39
N ALA A 215 -2.73 -18.65 31.08
CA ALA A 215 -2.76 -19.91 30.35
C ALA A 215 -1.35 -20.49 30.23
N VAL A 216 -0.39 -19.66 29.81
CA VAL A 216 1.03 -20.04 29.69
C VAL A 216 1.65 -20.38 31.06
N ALA A 217 1.37 -19.60 32.10
CA ALA A 217 1.94 -19.80 33.44
C ALA A 217 1.43 -21.06 34.16
N ASN A 218 0.22 -21.53 33.84
CA ASN A 218 -0.41 -22.69 34.50
C ASN A 218 -0.46 -23.94 33.59
N GLY A 219 0.23 -23.94 32.45
CA GLY A 219 0.16 -25.04 31.48
C GLY A 219 -1.23 -25.23 30.85
N ALA A 220 -2.16 -24.28 31.02
CA ALA A 220 -3.43 -24.32 30.32
C ALA A 220 -3.18 -23.92 28.86
N ALA A 221 -3.59 -24.78 27.93
CA ALA A 221 -3.35 -24.61 26.52
C ALA A 221 -3.72 -23.17 26.09
N MET A 222 -2.73 -22.40 25.62
CA MET A 222 -3.00 -21.26 24.74
C MET A 222 -4.08 -21.69 23.78
N SER A 223 -5.14 -20.88 23.62
CA SER A 223 -6.38 -21.25 22.91
C SER A 223 -6.08 -22.23 21.78
N ALA A 224 -6.52 -23.49 21.91
CA ALA A 224 -6.07 -24.58 21.06
C ALA A 224 -5.99 -24.16 19.58
N GLY A 225 -4.78 -23.96 19.04
CA GLY A 225 -4.54 -23.50 17.67
C GLY A 225 -3.92 -22.11 17.47
N ALA A 226 -3.65 -21.31 18.51
CA ALA A 226 -2.79 -20.13 18.37
C ALA A 226 -1.32 -20.56 18.15
N GLU A 227 -0.63 -19.94 17.20
CA GLU A 227 0.81 -20.14 17.02
C GLU A 227 1.57 -19.47 18.18
N THR A 228 2.58 -20.13 18.73
CA THR A 228 3.42 -19.61 19.83
C THR A 228 4.72 -18.97 19.33
N SER A 229 5.01 -19.15 18.04
CA SER A 229 6.21 -18.65 17.38
C SER A 229 5.85 -17.77 16.19
N VAL A 230 6.54 -16.64 16.02
CA VAL A 230 6.32 -15.75 14.87
C VAL A 230 7.66 -15.36 14.25
N ASP A 231 7.82 -15.63 12.96
CA ASP A 231 9.01 -15.18 12.21
C ASP A 231 8.87 -13.72 11.82
N PHE A 232 9.68 -12.82 12.39
CA PHE A 232 9.67 -11.38 12.16
C PHE A 232 9.76 -10.95 10.71
N TYR A 233 10.47 -11.74 9.93
CA TYR A 233 10.81 -11.41 8.57
C TYR A 233 9.85 -12.07 7.57
N ALA A 234 8.91 -12.89 8.04
CA ALA A 234 7.88 -13.45 7.19
C ALA A 234 6.77 -12.42 6.88
N ASN A 235 6.58 -12.16 5.57
CA ASN A 235 5.37 -11.56 5.02
C ASN A 235 4.24 -12.63 5.00
N GLN A 236 2.98 -12.21 5.14
CA GLN A 236 1.82 -13.12 5.12
C GLN A 236 1.33 -13.46 3.71
N GLY A 237 2.14 -13.14 2.68
CA GLY A 237 1.80 -13.24 1.26
C GLY A 237 1.00 -12.03 0.76
N GLY A 238 0.94 -11.83 -0.55
CA GLY A 238 0.15 -10.73 -1.13
C GLY A 238 0.85 -9.36 -1.08
N GLY A 239 2.18 -9.36 -1.02
CA GLY A 239 3.06 -8.19 -1.04
C GLY A 239 2.72 -7.20 0.06
N ILE A 240 2.27 -6.01 -0.32
CA ILE A 240 1.84 -4.96 0.62
C ILE A 240 0.76 -5.46 1.57
N LEU A 241 -0.22 -6.24 1.10
CA LEU A 241 -1.41 -6.59 1.89
C LEU A 241 -1.08 -7.49 3.09
N GLY A 242 -0.11 -8.39 2.91
CA GLY A 242 0.39 -9.27 3.97
C GLY A 242 1.61 -8.72 4.70
N SER A 243 2.06 -7.50 4.35
CA SER A 243 3.07 -6.81 5.13
C SER A 243 2.53 -6.51 6.53
N ARG A 244 3.42 -6.58 7.52
CA ARG A 244 3.01 -6.49 8.93
C ARG A 244 2.54 -5.10 9.27
N ALA A 245 3.29 -4.12 8.80
CA ALA A 245 2.94 -2.72 8.90
C ALA A 245 1.53 -2.46 8.35
N PHE A 246 1.23 -2.95 7.14
CA PHE A 246 -0.08 -2.71 6.53
C PHE A 246 -1.22 -3.29 7.35
N PHE A 247 -1.11 -4.54 7.82
CA PHE A 247 -2.14 -5.14 8.66
C PHE A 247 -2.29 -4.42 10.00
N LEU A 248 -1.19 -4.11 10.70
CA LEU A 248 -1.25 -3.45 12.01
C LEU A 248 -1.84 -2.04 11.94
N LEU A 249 -1.46 -1.24 10.94
CA LEU A 249 -1.98 0.12 10.74
C LEU A 249 -3.47 0.14 10.36
N ASN A 250 -3.94 -0.95 9.75
CA ASN A 250 -5.27 -1.03 9.16
C ASN A 250 -6.20 -2.06 9.77
N SER A 251 -5.83 -2.83 10.80
CA SER A 251 -6.73 -3.86 11.35
C SER A 251 -8.06 -3.23 11.81
N GLY A 252 -7.99 -2.03 12.40
CA GLY A 252 -9.14 -1.30 12.93
C GLY A 252 -9.81 -2.00 14.12
N GLN A 253 -9.13 -2.98 14.72
CA GLN A 253 -9.65 -3.79 15.83
C GLN A 253 -8.73 -3.64 17.04
N PRO A 254 -9.28 -3.67 18.27
CA PRO A 254 -8.47 -3.60 19.46
C PRO A 254 -7.59 -4.84 19.58
N GLN A 255 -6.54 -4.69 20.37
CA GLN A 255 -5.57 -5.74 20.63
C GLN A 255 -6.24 -7.00 21.21
N GLY A 256 -5.88 -8.18 20.69
CA GLY A 256 -6.42 -9.46 21.12
C GLY A 256 -7.85 -9.76 20.64
N GLN A 257 -8.44 -8.89 19.81
CA GLN A 257 -9.79 -9.09 19.31
C GLN A 257 -9.82 -10.26 18.31
N ILE A 258 -10.36 -11.39 18.74
CA ILE A 258 -10.63 -12.54 17.87
C ILE A 258 -11.83 -12.22 16.97
N PHE A 259 -11.68 -12.52 15.68
CA PHE A 259 -12.71 -12.31 14.67
C PHE A 259 -13.77 -13.41 14.72
N ASP A 260 -15.03 -13.06 14.47
CA ASP A 260 -16.19 -13.96 14.63
C ASP A 260 -17.00 -14.17 13.34
N GLY A 261 -16.49 -13.65 12.22
CA GLY A 261 -17.13 -13.78 10.91
C GLY A 261 -18.33 -12.87 10.66
N ALA A 262 -18.85 -12.15 11.67
CA ALA A 262 -20.04 -11.32 11.53
C ALA A 262 -19.85 -9.90 12.11
N LEU A 263 -19.59 -9.76 13.41
CA LEU A 263 -19.48 -8.44 14.06
C LEU A 263 -18.03 -7.95 14.07
N LYS A 264 -17.08 -8.86 14.28
CA LYS A 264 -15.66 -8.59 14.46
C LYS A 264 -14.87 -9.05 13.25
N LEU A 265 -14.51 -8.11 12.39
CA LEU A 265 -13.70 -8.32 11.19
C LEU A 265 -12.77 -7.11 10.97
N PRO A 266 -11.59 -7.30 10.36
CA PRO A 266 -10.67 -6.21 10.04
C PRO A 266 -11.13 -5.44 8.79
N ARG A 267 -12.32 -4.83 8.86
CA ARG A 267 -12.95 -4.12 7.72
C ARG A 267 -12.13 -2.93 7.25
N LYS A 268 -11.47 -2.23 8.17
CA LYS A 268 -10.57 -1.12 7.86
C LYS A 268 -9.42 -1.59 6.96
N TRP A 269 -8.89 -2.80 7.17
CA TRP A 269 -7.83 -3.38 6.33
C TRP A 269 -8.31 -3.62 4.91
N SER A 270 -9.47 -4.25 4.74
CA SER A 270 -10.04 -4.48 3.41
C SER A 270 -10.38 -3.16 2.71
N LYS A 271 -10.99 -2.22 3.43
CA LYS A 271 -11.31 -0.88 2.90
C LYS A 271 -10.06 -0.18 2.40
N THR A 272 -9.03 -0.10 3.24
CA THR A 272 -7.78 0.58 2.88
C THR A 272 -7.06 -0.14 1.76
N ALA A 273 -7.12 -1.48 1.67
CA ALA A 273 -6.59 -2.21 0.53
C ALA A 273 -7.28 -1.79 -0.78
N MET A 274 -8.61 -1.74 -0.80
CA MET A 274 -9.39 -1.32 -1.98
C MET A 274 -9.14 0.14 -2.36
N GLU A 275 -9.14 1.05 -1.38
CA GLU A 275 -8.90 2.48 -1.63
C GLU A 275 -7.46 2.77 -2.07
N SER A 276 -6.49 2.10 -1.45
CA SER A 276 -5.07 2.37 -1.69
C SER A 276 -4.58 1.73 -2.99
N MET A 277 -5.01 0.50 -3.27
CA MET A 277 -4.49 -0.28 -4.39
C MET A 277 -5.36 -0.19 -5.64
N LEU A 278 -6.68 0.00 -5.50
CA LEU A 278 -7.62 0.01 -6.64
C LEU A 278 -8.26 1.39 -6.85
N CYS A 279 -7.99 2.36 -5.97
CA CYS A 279 -8.62 3.69 -5.98
C CYS A 279 -10.16 3.59 -5.95
N LEU A 280 -10.69 2.55 -5.30
CA LEU A 280 -12.12 2.33 -5.15
C LEU A 280 -12.61 3.00 -3.87
N THR A 281 -13.54 3.94 -4.01
CA THR A 281 -14.31 4.47 -2.89
C THR A 281 -15.49 3.54 -2.60
N LEU A 282 -15.86 3.39 -1.33
CA LEU A 282 -17.04 2.61 -0.94
C LEU A 282 -18.27 3.53 -0.81
N PRO A 283 -19.46 3.09 -1.26
CA PRO A 283 -19.78 1.77 -1.81
C PRO A 283 -19.22 1.53 -3.21
N SER A 284 -18.67 0.33 -3.45
CA SER A 284 -18.13 -0.08 -4.76
C SER A 284 -19.05 -1.06 -5.51
N LEU A 285 -20.26 -1.29 -4.98
CA LEU A 285 -21.27 -2.19 -5.54
C LEU A 285 -22.56 -1.42 -5.78
N ARG A 286 -23.33 -1.86 -6.77
CA ARG A 286 -24.68 -1.38 -7.03
C ARG A 286 -25.67 -2.12 -6.13
N GLU A 287 -26.85 -1.56 -5.94
CA GLU A 287 -27.88 -2.21 -5.12
C GLU A 287 -28.25 -3.61 -5.64
N ALA A 288 -28.39 -3.76 -6.96
CA ALA A 288 -28.70 -5.03 -7.61
C ALA A 288 -27.66 -6.14 -7.33
N ASP A 289 -26.40 -5.79 -7.06
CA ASP A 289 -25.34 -6.76 -6.80
C ASP A 289 -25.48 -7.43 -5.42
N VAL A 290 -26.17 -6.75 -4.49
CA VAL A 290 -26.14 -7.09 -3.07
C VAL A 290 -27.46 -7.57 -2.47
N LEU A 291 -28.56 -7.52 -3.22
CA LEU A 291 -29.89 -7.93 -2.72
C LEU A 291 -29.89 -9.35 -2.12
N GLN A 292 -29.13 -10.27 -2.72
CA GLN A 292 -29.00 -11.65 -2.25
C GLN A 292 -28.34 -11.81 -0.87
N TYR A 293 -27.68 -10.76 -0.36
CA TYR A 293 -26.97 -10.80 0.92
C TYR A 293 -27.74 -10.16 2.06
N VAL A 294 -28.85 -9.47 1.75
CA VAL A 294 -29.73 -8.87 2.75
C VAL A 294 -30.37 -9.97 3.57
N ASP A 295 -30.17 -9.93 4.88
CA ASP A 295 -30.73 -10.87 5.83
C ASP A 295 -31.34 -10.07 6.99
N SER A 296 -32.67 -9.97 6.99
CA SER A 296 -33.43 -9.26 8.01
C SER A 296 -33.32 -9.89 9.40
N ALA A 297 -32.89 -11.15 9.50
CA ALA A 297 -32.67 -11.86 10.75
C ALA A 297 -31.20 -11.89 11.19
N SER A 298 -30.32 -11.18 10.46
CA SER A 298 -28.89 -11.11 10.78
C SER A 298 -28.64 -10.48 12.15
N VAL A 299 -27.71 -11.08 12.92
CA VAL A 299 -27.23 -10.48 14.19
C VAL A 299 -26.34 -9.27 13.95
N ALA A 300 -25.81 -9.14 12.74
CA ALA A 300 -25.09 -7.96 12.28
C ALA A 300 -26.09 -6.97 11.66
N PRO A 301 -26.39 -5.81 12.29
CA PRO A 301 -27.44 -4.91 11.83
C PRO A 301 -27.21 -4.36 10.42
N PHE A 302 -25.95 -4.14 10.03
CA PHE A 302 -25.60 -3.67 8.69
C PHE A 302 -25.98 -4.63 7.55
N ARG A 303 -26.36 -5.89 7.87
CA ARG A 303 -26.86 -6.85 6.87
C ARG A 303 -28.38 -6.79 6.66
N GLN A 304 -29.10 -5.98 7.43
CA GLN A 304 -30.55 -5.91 7.36
C GLN A 304 -31.04 -4.94 6.27
N SER A 305 -30.13 -4.17 5.65
CA SER A 305 -30.45 -3.18 4.60
C SER A 305 -29.47 -3.27 3.43
N SER A 306 -29.97 -3.10 2.20
CA SER A 306 -29.16 -3.04 0.98
C SER A 306 -28.14 -1.90 1.02
N SER A 307 -28.50 -0.74 1.59
CA SER A 307 -27.66 0.46 1.65
C SER A 307 -26.32 0.22 2.35
N CYS A 308 -26.32 -0.53 3.45
CA CYS A 308 -25.12 -0.87 4.18
C CYS A 308 -24.30 -1.97 3.47
N ILE A 309 -24.98 -2.95 2.88
CA ILE A 309 -24.30 -4.09 2.24
C ILE A 309 -23.50 -3.68 1.00
N ARG A 310 -23.90 -2.61 0.30
CA ARG A 310 -23.11 -2.08 -0.83
C ARG A 310 -21.65 -1.75 -0.47
N CYS A 311 -21.37 -1.47 0.79
CA CYS A 311 -20.01 -1.34 1.33
C CYS A 311 -19.51 -2.67 1.91
N HIS A 312 -20.33 -3.31 2.74
CA HIS A 312 -19.91 -4.46 3.55
C HIS A 312 -19.67 -5.75 2.75
N ALA A 313 -20.42 -6.00 1.68
CA ALA A 313 -20.22 -7.21 0.87
C ALA A 313 -18.80 -7.30 0.29
N SER A 314 -18.21 -6.16 -0.09
CA SER A 314 -16.81 -6.09 -0.54
C SER A 314 -15.84 -6.26 0.63
N MET A 315 -15.99 -5.45 1.68
CA MET A 315 -15.01 -5.40 2.77
C MET A 315 -14.98 -6.69 3.59
N ASP A 316 -16.14 -7.19 4.02
CA ASP A 316 -16.24 -8.32 4.94
C ASP A 316 -15.74 -9.60 4.29
N GLN A 317 -16.13 -9.86 3.03
CA GLN A 317 -15.69 -11.04 2.30
C GLN A 317 -14.20 -10.99 1.93
N ALA A 318 -13.63 -9.81 1.67
CA ALA A 318 -12.18 -9.67 1.53
C ALA A 318 -11.47 -9.87 2.88
N SER A 319 -12.04 -9.36 3.98
CA SER A 319 -11.47 -9.48 5.34
C SER A 319 -11.33 -10.94 5.77
N TYR A 320 -12.18 -11.84 5.26
CA TYR A 320 -12.13 -13.27 5.56
C TYR A 320 -10.78 -13.92 5.19
N THR A 321 -9.99 -13.31 4.31
CA THR A 321 -8.63 -13.76 3.95
C THR A 321 -7.59 -13.51 5.05
N THR A 322 -7.94 -12.71 6.06
CA THR A 322 -7.09 -12.40 7.23
C THR A 322 -7.67 -12.93 8.53
N ARG A 323 -8.69 -13.81 8.45
CA ARG A 323 -9.45 -14.26 9.63
C ARG A 323 -8.59 -14.89 10.72
N ASN A 324 -7.48 -15.50 10.33
CA ASN A 324 -6.55 -16.18 11.22
C ASN A 324 -5.45 -15.26 11.77
N LEU A 325 -5.51 -13.96 11.49
CA LEU A 325 -4.59 -12.96 12.04
C LEU A 325 -5.26 -12.18 13.17
N VAL A 326 -4.46 -11.69 14.12
CA VAL A 326 -4.94 -10.84 15.22
C VAL A 326 -3.84 -9.86 15.60
N VAL A 327 -4.21 -8.69 16.12
CA VAL A 327 -3.24 -7.78 16.77
C VAL A 327 -2.86 -8.37 18.12
N SER A 328 -1.58 -8.68 18.31
CA SER A 328 -1.03 -9.38 19.47
C SER A 328 0.04 -8.56 20.16
N LEU A 329 0.50 -9.04 21.32
CA LEU A 329 1.64 -8.49 22.04
C LEU A 329 2.74 -9.52 22.25
N THR A 330 3.97 -9.04 22.41
CA THR A 330 4.99 -9.82 23.12
C THR A 330 4.62 -9.92 24.61
N VAL A 331 4.95 -11.05 25.24
CA VAL A 331 4.73 -11.22 26.69
C VAL A 331 5.59 -10.25 27.50
N ASP A 332 5.09 -9.82 28.66
CA ASP A 332 5.91 -9.13 29.65
C ASP A 332 6.99 -10.09 30.16
N ASP A 333 8.24 -9.66 30.14
CA ASP A 333 9.29 -10.29 30.91
C ASP A 333 9.16 -9.78 32.37
N ILE A 334 8.66 -10.63 33.27
CA ILE A 334 8.83 -10.37 34.71
C ILE A 334 10.23 -10.90 35.03
N ARG A 335 11.20 -9.99 35.16
CA ARG A 335 12.42 -10.35 35.90
C ARG A 335 12.00 -10.83 37.29
N GLY A 336 12.66 -11.86 37.82
CA GLY A 336 12.35 -12.48 39.12
C GLY A 336 12.28 -11.53 40.33
N ASN A 337 12.59 -10.24 40.16
CA ASN A 337 12.49 -9.19 41.17
C ASN A 337 11.19 -8.37 41.08
N GLY A 338 10.22 -8.74 40.24
CA GLY A 338 8.88 -8.13 40.22
C GLY A 338 8.80 -6.74 39.59
N VAL A 339 9.87 -6.23 38.96
CA VAL A 339 9.84 -4.96 38.22
C VAL A 339 9.30 -5.22 36.81
N PRO A 340 8.12 -4.67 36.43
CA PRO A 340 7.61 -4.81 35.08
C PRO A 340 8.52 -4.06 34.13
N LEU A 341 9.18 -4.77 33.20
CA LEU A 341 9.73 -4.11 32.03
C LEU A 341 8.55 -3.77 31.13
N ASN A 342 8.28 -2.48 30.96
CA ASN A 342 7.22 -1.99 30.08
C ASN A 342 7.66 -2.09 28.60
N THR A 343 8.06 -3.28 28.17
CA THR A 343 8.73 -3.56 26.89
C THR A 343 7.86 -4.31 25.90
N LYS A 344 6.54 -4.29 26.11
CA LYS A 344 5.54 -4.84 25.20
C LYS A 344 5.72 -4.28 23.81
N SER A 345 5.72 -5.14 22.80
CA SER A 345 5.72 -4.76 21.39
C SER A 345 4.48 -5.32 20.72
N ILE A 346 3.84 -4.52 19.87
CA ILE A 346 2.67 -4.95 19.09
C ILE A 346 3.15 -5.81 17.92
N MET A 347 2.48 -6.93 17.73
CA MET A 347 2.79 -7.93 16.71
C MET A 347 1.53 -8.40 16.02
N ILE A 348 1.71 -9.13 14.93
CA ILE A 348 0.64 -9.95 14.36
C ILE A 348 0.72 -11.32 15.03
N GLY A 349 -0.34 -11.69 15.74
CA GLY A 349 -0.56 -13.06 16.16
C GLY A 349 -1.29 -13.84 15.08
N LYS A 350 -1.06 -15.14 15.04
CA LYS A 350 -1.62 -16.03 14.02
C LYS A 350 -2.24 -17.27 14.65
N PHE A 351 -3.36 -17.68 14.10
CA PHE A 351 -3.98 -18.96 14.37
C PHE A 351 -3.65 -19.93 13.23
N LYS A 352 -3.34 -21.17 13.59
CA LYS A 352 -3.16 -22.27 12.64
C LYS A 352 -4.54 -22.69 12.12
N PRO A 353 -4.79 -22.58 10.80
CA PRO A 353 -6.04 -23.06 10.23
C PRO A 353 -6.16 -24.57 10.41
N SER A 354 -7.25 -25.03 11.03
CA SER A 354 -7.52 -26.44 11.31
C SER A 354 -8.95 -26.86 11.00
N ILE A 355 -9.82 -25.91 10.63
CA ILE A 355 -11.24 -26.13 10.35
C ILE A 355 -11.54 -25.68 8.91
N ALA A 356 -12.47 -26.35 8.24
CA ALA A 356 -12.98 -25.90 6.95
C ALA A 356 -13.74 -24.56 7.09
N SER A 357 -13.69 -23.72 6.06
CA SER A 357 -14.45 -22.48 6.04
C SER A 357 -15.95 -22.74 5.99
N VAL A 358 -16.73 -21.97 6.74
CA VAL A 358 -18.18 -21.89 6.48
C VAL A 358 -18.42 -21.36 5.07
N ALA A 359 -19.45 -21.88 4.41
CA ALA A 359 -19.81 -21.45 3.07
C ALA A 359 -20.41 -20.04 3.10
N GLY A 360 -19.97 -19.19 2.18
CA GLY A 360 -20.52 -17.85 1.98
C GLY A 360 -20.19 -16.86 3.10
N TRP A 361 -20.97 -15.78 3.16
CA TRP A 361 -20.85 -14.71 4.14
C TRP A 361 -21.86 -14.91 5.26
N SER A 362 -21.38 -15.20 6.48
CA SER A 362 -22.24 -15.56 7.62
C SER A 362 -23.02 -14.37 8.17
N SER A 363 -24.30 -14.56 8.49
CA SER A 363 -25.15 -13.54 9.14
C SER A 363 -25.17 -13.66 10.66
N LYS A 364 -24.47 -14.68 11.19
CA LYS A 364 -24.32 -14.99 12.60
C LYS A 364 -22.85 -15.12 12.94
N THR A 365 -22.53 -14.97 14.22
CA THR A 365 -21.19 -15.29 14.71
C THR A 365 -20.86 -16.76 14.45
N VAL A 366 -19.60 -17.04 14.13
CA VAL A 366 -19.13 -18.36 13.77
C VAL A 366 -18.11 -18.80 14.82
N SER A 367 -18.34 -19.95 15.47
CA SER A 367 -17.37 -20.50 16.42
C SER A 367 -16.06 -20.80 15.73
N ASP A 368 -14.95 -20.50 16.41
CA ASP A 368 -13.59 -20.77 15.93
C ASP A 368 -13.31 -20.23 14.52
N PHE A 369 -13.95 -19.12 14.15
CA PHE A 369 -13.81 -18.49 12.84
C PHE A 369 -12.35 -18.24 12.46
N GLN A 370 -11.52 -17.85 13.44
CA GLN A 370 -10.08 -17.63 13.26
C GLN A 370 -9.27 -18.89 12.94
N LYS A 371 -9.79 -20.08 13.23
CA LYS A 371 -9.16 -21.37 12.92
C LYS A 371 -9.63 -21.94 11.59
N GLN A 372 -10.54 -21.27 10.89
CA GLN A 372 -10.97 -21.69 9.57
C GLN A 372 -9.91 -21.35 8.52
N GLN A 373 -9.94 -22.07 7.39
CA GLN A 373 -9.14 -21.71 6.23
C GLN A 373 -9.40 -20.25 5.81
N PRO A 374 -8.36 -19.43 5.53
CA PRO A 374 -8.54 -18.01 5.24
C PRO A 374 -9.04 -17.76 3.81
N THR A 375 -10.21 -18.28 3.45
CA THR A 375 -10.83 -18.08 2.13
C THR A 375 -11.75 -16.86 2.13
N GLY A 376 -11.81 -16.12 1.04
CA GLY A 376 -12.64 -14.91 0.90
C GLY A 376 -13.11 -14.67 -0.54
N VAL A 377 -13.62 -13.46 -0.79
CA VAL A 377 -14.04 -13.02 -2.13
C VAL A 377 -13.56 -11.59 -2.37
N LEU A 378 -12.90 -11.36 -3.51
CA LEU A 378 -12.70 -10.02 -4.07
C LEU A 378 -13.97 -9.64 -4.83
N MET A 379 -14.70 -8.64 -4.33
CA MET A 379 -15.99 -8.24 -4.90
C MET A 379 -16.13 -6.72 -5.04
N PHE A 380 -16.25 -6.20 -6.27
CA PHE A 380 -16.46 -4.78 -6.56
C PHE A 380 -16.87 -4.55 -8.03
N ARG A 381 -17.39 -3.37 -8.37
CA ARG A 381 -17.59 -2.91 -9.75
C ARG A 381 -16.35 -2.15 -10.24
N SER A 382 -15.79 -2.57 -11.37
CA SER A 382 -14.59 -1.93 -11.92
C SER A 382 -14.86 -0.47 -12.31
N ASN A 383 -13.91 0.41 -11.99
CA ASN A 383 -13.90 1.79 -12.46
C ASN A 383 -13.71 1.89 -13.98
N ALA A 384 -13.13 0.87 -14.63
CA ALA A 384 -12.82 0.91 -16.06
C ALA A 384 -14.08 0.79 -16.91
N ASP A 385 -14.90 -0.22 -16.63
CA ASP A 385 -16.04 -0.64 -17.47
C ASP A 385 -17.34 -0.89 -16.68
N GLY A 386 -17.30 -0.82 -15.34
CA GLY A 386 -18.44 -1.15 -14.48
C GLY A 386 -18.75 -2.65 -14.40
N GLN A 387 -17.88 -3.53 -14.88
CA GLN A 387 -18.05 -4.97 -14.73
C GLN A 387 -18.01 -5.36 -13.24
N LEU A 388 -18.88 -6.29 -12.83
CA LEU A 388 -18.81 -6.88 -11.50
C LEU A 388 -17.64 -7.88 -11.46
N ILE A 389 -16.59 -7.52 -10.74
CA ILE A 389 -15.54 -8.45 -10.33
C ILE A 389 -16.05 -9.17 -9.09
N LYS A 390 -16.14 -10.50 -9.16
CA LYS A 390 -16.49 -11.38 -8.04
C LYS A 390 -15.67 -12.66 -8.14
N GLN A 391 -14.54 -12.69 -7.44
CA GLN A 391 -13.58 -13.79 -7.51
C GLN A 391 -13.33 -14.38 -6.12
N SER A 392 -13.52 -15.69 -5.98
CA SER A 392 -13.12 -16.42 -4.77
C SER A 392 -11.59 -16.45 -4.66
N VAL A 393 -11.07 -16.25 -3.45
CA VAL A 393 -9.64 -16.17 -3.18
C VAL A 393 -9.28 -16.98 -1.93
N SER A 394 -8.03 -17.45 -1.87
CA SER A 394 -7.48 -18.19 -0.73
C SER A 394 -6.30 -17.44 -0.15
N GLY A 395 -6.42 -17.03 1.11
CA GLY A 395 -5.44 -16.24 1.84
C GLY A 395 -5.24 -14.83 1.27
N ILE A 396 -4.35 -14.10 1.94
CA ILE A 396 -3.97 -12.73 1.54
C ILE A 396 -3.24 -12.75 0.20
N GLU A 397 -2.41 -13.77 -0.03
CA GLU A 397 -1.71 -13.96 -1.30
C GLU A 397 -2.68 -14.08 -2.48
N GLY A 398 -3.70 -14.95 -2.38
CA GLY A 398 -4.71 -15.09 -3.43
C GLY A 398 -5.52 -13.81 -3.64
N LEU A 399 -5.78 -13.03 -2.57
CA LEU A 399 -6.41 -11.72 -2.70
C LEU A 399 -5.52 -10.72 -3.45
N GLY A 400 -4.25 -10.64 -3.09
CA GLY A 400 -3.28 -9.75 -3.73
C GLY A 400 -3.09 -10.08 -5.22
N GLN A 401 -2.96 -11.37 -5.56
CA GLN A 401 -2.92 -11.84 -6.94
C GLN A 401 -4.21 -11.49 -7.71
N ALA A 402 -5.39 -11.70 -7.10
CA ALA A 402 -6.67 -11.35 -7.72
C ALA A 402 -6.77 -9.84 -7.99
N MET A 403 -6.37 -8.99 -7.04
CA MET A 403 -6.32 -7.54 -7.22
C MET A 403 -5.35 -7.13 -8.33
N ALA A 404 -4.14 -7.71 -8.35
CA ALA A 404 -3.12 -7.42 -9.35
C ALA A 404 -3.54 -7.77 -10.78
N ASN A 405 -4.52 -8.66 -10.95
CA ASN A 405 -5.06 -9.06 -12.26
C ASN A 405 -6.14 -8.10 -12.80
N THR A 406 -6.53 -7.07 -12.05
CA THR A 406 -7.58 -6.11 -12.43
C THR A 406 -7.00 -4.87 -13.13
N ASN A 407 -7.80 -4.24 -14.01
CA ASN A 407 -7.40 -2.96 -14.63
C ASN A 407 -7.30 -1.84 -13.58
N ASP A 408 -8.18 -1.87 -12.58
CA ASP A 408 -8.27 -0.88 -11.50
C ASP A 408 -6.95 -0.72 -10.73
N PHE A 409 -6.21 -1.81 -10.51
CA PHE A 409 -4.90 -1.76 -9.87
C PHE A 409 -3.92 -0.88 -10.65
N TYR A 410 -3.82 -1.10 -11.96
CA TYR A 410 -2.91 -0.35 -12.82
C TYR A 410 -3.38 1.09 -13.07
N GLN A 411 -4.69 1.31 -13.22
CA GLN A 411 -5.26 2.64 -13.36
C GLN A 411 -5.09 3.48 -12.10
N CYS A 412 -5.18 2.87 -10.91
CA CYS A 412 -4.94 3.56 -9.65
C CYS A 412 -3.48 4.05 -9.54
N ALA A 413 -2.52 3.20 -9.91
CA ALA A 413 -1.12 3.60 -9.99
C ALA A 413 -0.92 4.75 -11.00
N ALA A 414 -1.44 4.60 -12.22
CA ALA A 414 -1.35 5.61 -13.26
C ALA A 414 -1.93 6.97 -12.81
N LYS A 415 -3.11 6.97 -12.19
CA LYS A 415 -3.73 8.17 -11.61
C LYS A 415 -2.78 8.85 -10.61
N ARG A 416 -2.23 8.10 -9.66
CA ARG A 416 -1.40 8.66 -8.58
C ARG A 416 -0.10 9.26 -9.10
N TYR A 417 0.57 8.59 -10.03
CA TYR A 417 1.77 9.15 -10.66
C TYR A 417 1.44 10.35 -11.54
N PHE A 418 0.36 10.31 -12.31
CA PHE A 418 -0.07 11.45 -13.10
C PHE A 418 -0.37 12.67 -12.23
N GLU A 419 -1.11 12.49 -11.14
CA GLU A 419 -1.40 13.53 -10.15
C GLU A 419 -0.12 14.05 -9.48
N TYR A 420 0.86 13.20 -9.19
CA TYR A 420 2.15 13.64 -8.64
C TYR A 420 2.93 14.55 -9.59
N PHE A 421 3.02 14.17 -10.88
CA PHE A 421 3.82 14.92 -11.85
C PHE A 421 3.10 16.14 -12.41
N THR A 422 1.77 16.15 -12.42
CA THR A 422 0.98 17.21 -13.04
C THR A 422 0.10 17.98 -12.06
N GLY A 423 -0.17 17.47 -10.86
CA GLY A 423 -1.18 18.03 -9.97
C GLY A 423 -2.63 17.88 -10.47
N ILE A 424 -2.87 17.22 -11.60
CA ILE A 424 -4.21 16.97 -12.14
C ILE A 424 -4.78 15.72 -11.47
N ASN A 425 -5.85 15.89 -10.69
CA ASN A 425 -6.56 14.78 -10.06
C ASN A 425 -7.72 14.31 -10.95
N VAL A 426 -7.64 13.05 -11.40
CA VAL A 426 -8.63 12.44 -12.30
C VAL A 426 -9.55 11.51 -11.51
N SER A 427 -10.86 11.77 -11.55
CA SER A 427 -11.84 10.92 -10.85
C SER A 427 -12.02 9.56 -11.55
N LEU A 428 -11.76 8.48 -10.81
CA LEU A 428 -12.06 7.11 -11.22
C LEU A 428 -13.35 6.65 -10.52
N TYR A 429 -14.33 6.23 -11.30
CA TYR A 429 -15.63 5.75 -10.82
C TYR A 429 -16.33 4.94 -11.91
N ASP A 430 -17.30 4.10 -11.52
CA ASP A 430 -18.15 3.33 -12.44
C ASP A 430 -19.05 4.26 -13.28
N ARG A 431 -18.66 4.53 -14.53
CA ARG A 431 -19.42 5.37 -15.46
C ARG A 431 -20.73 4.73 -15.91
N SER A 432 -20.87 3.41 -15.80
CA SER A 432 -22.09 2.74 -16.21
C SER A 432 -23.09 2.60 -15.05
N ASP A 433 -22.78 3.09 -13.85
CA ASP A 433 -23.74 3.21 -12.76
C ASP A 433 -24.77 4.32 -13.09
N PRO A 434 -26.08 4.01 -13.15
CA PRO A 434 -27.12 5.02 -13.32
C PRO A 434 -27.08 6.14 -12.28
N ALA A 435 -26.59 5.89 -11.07
CA ALA A 435 -26.43 6.91 -10.04
C ALA A 435 -25.43 8.01 -10.44
N ASN A 436 -24.50 7.70 -11.36
CA ASN A 436 -23.51 8.65 -11.88
C ASN A 436 -23.99 9.37 -13.15
N ALA A 437 -25.24 9.20 -13.60
CA ALA A 437 -25.74 9.80 -14.84
C ALA A 437 -25.63 11.33 -14.87
N VAL A 438 -25.84 12.01 -13.73
CA VAL A 438 -25.69 13.47 -13.62
C VAL A 438 -24.22 13.86 -13.73
N LEU A 439 -23.33 13.17 -13.01
CA LEU A 439 -21.89 13.39 -13.07
C LEU A 439 -21.34 13.17 -14.49
N ASN A 440 -21.75 12.08 -15.14
CA ASN A 440 -21.37 11.75 -16.52
C ASN A 440 -21.79 12.82 -17.54
N LYS A 441 -22.91 13.52 -17.30
CA LYS A 441 -23.35 14.63 -18.16
C LYS A 441 -22.58 15.92 -17.87
N ALA A 442 -22.06 16.07 -16.65
CA ALA A 442 -21.32 17.24 -16.22
C ALA A 442 -19.82 17.19 -16.56
N ILE A 443 -19.28 16.03 -16.96
CA ILE A 443 -17.86 15.94 -17.33
C ILE A 443 -17.56 16.82 -18.54
N THR A 444 -16.50 17.61 -18.41
CA THR A 444 -15.97 18.42 -19.50
C THR A 444 -15.24 17.54 -20.52
N THR A 445 -15.07 18.04 -21.75
CA THR A 445 -14.23 17.37 -22.76
C THR A 445 -12.81 17.12 -22.26
N ARG A 446 -12.29 18.03 -21.43
CA ARG A 446 -10.96 17.91 -20.81
C ARG A 446 -10.94 16.75 -19.80
N GLU A 447 -11.85 16.70 -18.85
CA GLU A 447 -11.90 15.60 -17.87
C GLU A 447 -12.07 14.24 -18.54
N ALA A 448 -12.84 14.16 -19.63
CA ALA A 448 -12.98 12.95 -20.43
C ALA A 448 -11.66 12.55 -21.11
N ALA A 449 -10.87 13.51 -21.62
CA ALA A 449 -9.55 13.27 -22.20
C ALA A 449 -8.54 12.85 -21.13
N ASP A 450 -8.50 13.55 -20.00
CA ASP A 450 -7.61 13.24 -18.86
C ASP A 450 -7.86 11.82 -18.35
N ARG A 451 -9.13 11.42 -18.25
CA ARG A 451 -9.51 10.05 -17.90
C ARG A 451 -9.05 9.02 -18.92
N ARG A 452 -9.28 9.24 -20.21
CA ARG A 452 -8.79 8.31 -21.25
C ARG A 452 -7.28 8.16 -21.19
N PHE A 453 -6.56 9.25 -20.95
CA PHE A 453 -5.10 9.21 -20.78
C PHE A 453 -4.68 8.33 -19.59
N ILE A 454 -5.36 8.42 -18.43
CA ILE A 454 -5.12 7.52 -17.30
C ILE A 454 -5.45 6.06 -17.64
N GLU A 455 -6.57 5.82 -18.32
CA GLU A 455 -6.99 4.47 -18.75
C GLU A 455 -5.93 3.85 -19.67
N ASP A 456 -5.40 4.61 -20.63
CA ASP A 456 -4.33 4.20 -21.54
C ASP A 456 -3.00 3.95 -20.82
N LEU A 457 -2.61 4.83 -19.88
CA LEU A 457 -1.43 4.64 -19.03
C LEU A 457 -1.55 3.36 -18.18
N GLY A 458 -2.74 3.10 -17.62
CA GLY A 458 -3.02 1.88 -16.87
C GLY A 458 -2.88 0.63 -17.73
N GLN A 459 -3.41 0.64 -18.96
CA GLN A 459 -3.23 -0.47 -19.90
C GLN A 459 -1.77 -0.70 -20.28
N GLN A 460 -1.02 0.38 -20.53
CA GLN A 460 0.41 0.29 -20.83
C GLN A 460 1.18 -0.29 -19.65
N LEU A 461 0.95 0.20 -18.42
CA LEU A 461 1.56 -0.36 -17.21
C LEU A 461 1.21 -1.84 -17.03
N ARG A 462 -0.04 -2.23 -17.28
CA ARG A 462 -0.45 -3.64 -17.26
C ARG A 462 0.31 -4.48 -18.29
N SER A 463 0.56 -3.93 -19.47
CA SER A 463 1.27 -4.67 -20.53
C SER A 463 2.77 -4.77 -20.28
N ASN A 464 3.41 -3.72 -19.77
CA ASN A 464 4.88 -3.66 -19.66
C ASN A 464 5.41 -3.84 -18.24
N GLN A 465 4.54 -3.80 -17.22
CA GLN A 465 4.83 -3.94 -15.80
C GLN A 465 5.88 -2.96 -15.23
N SER A 466 6.21 -1.88 -15.94
CA SER A 466 7.29 -0.95 -15.60
C SER A 466 6.79 0.41 -15.13
N LEU A 467 7.00 0.71 -13.85
CA LEU A 467 6.72 2.04 -13.30
C LEU A 467 7.61 3.13 -13.90
N GLN A 468 8.88 2.82 -14.23
CA GLN A 468 9.73 3.79 -14.93
C GLN A 468 9.14 4.17 -16.28
N LYS A 469 8.62 3.19 -17.03
CA LYS A 469 7.97 3.46 -18.32
C LYS A 469 6.70 4.30 -18.16
N LEU A 470 5.91 4.05 -17.12
CA LEU A 470 4.76 4.90 -16.77
C LEU A 470 5.21 6.36 -16.55
N ILE A 471 6.26 6.59 -15.76
CA ILE A 471 6.81 7.94 -15.52
C ILE A 471 7.31 8.57 -16.82
N GLU A 472 8.06 7.83 -17.64
CA GLU A 472 8.52 8.31 -18.96
C GLU A 472 7.36 8.77 -19.85
N ASN A 473 6.28 8.00 -19.88
CA ASN A 473 5.10 8.30 -20.68
C ASN A 473 4.39 9.56 -20.18
N ILE A 474 4.28 9.75 -18.85
CA ILE A 474 3.72 10.97 -18.26
C ILE A 474 4.58 12.18 -18.61
N ILE A 475 5.90 12.11 -18.41
CA ILE A 475 6.83 13.22 -18.65
C ILE A 475 6.93 13.57 -20.13
N SER A 476 6.76 12.59 -21.01
CA SER A 476 6.74 12.79 -22.46
C SER A 476 5.45 13.44 -22.96
N SER A 477 4.37 13.40 -22.18
CA SER A 477 3.03 13.81 -22.59
C SER A 477 2.87 15.34 -22.73
N PRO A 478 1.85 15.80 -23.50
CA PRO A 478 1.50 17.22 -23.56
C PRO A 478 1.13 17.81 -22.18
N TYR A 479 0.53 17.00 -21.29
CA TYR A 479 0.16 17.43 -19.94
C TYR A 479 1.35 17.93 -19.14
N TYR A 480 2.46 17.21 -19.19
CA TYR A 480 3.67 17.56 -18.45
C TYR A 480 4.45 18.72 -19.09
N ARG A 481 4.36 18.87 -20.42
CA ARG A 481 5.03 19.92 -21.19
C ARG A 481 4.32 21.27 -21.12
N SER A 482 3.07 21.33 -20.65
CA SER A 482 2.35 22.59 -20.47
C SER A 482 2.97 23.40 -19.33
N ALA A 483 3.17 24.72 -19.54
CA ALA A 483 3.64 25.62 -18.49
C ALA A 483 2.71 25.59 -17.28
N ASN A 484 1.40 25.62 -17.55
CA ASN A 484 0.39 25.54 -16.53
C ASN A 484 -0.25 24.17 -16.53
N PHE A 485 -0.10 23.45 -15.43
CA PHE A 485 -0.76 22.16 -15.27
C PHE A 485 -2.29 22.28 -15.28
N SER A 486 -2.83 23.39 -14.75
CA SER A 486 -4.27 23.55 -14.46
C SER A 486 -4.97 24.70 -15.19
N ASP A 487 -4.28 25.55 -15.93
CA ASP A 487 -4.77 26.90 -16.26
C ASP A 487 -5.65 26.96 -17.52
N THR A 488 -6.56 26.00 -17.68
CA THR A 488 -7.66 26.11 -18.66
C THR A 488 -9.05 25.81 -18.09
N GLY A 489 -9.26 26.01 -16.78
CA GLY A 489 -10.63 26.12 -16.26
C GLY A 489 -10.85 25.59 -14.85
N LYS A 490 -10.37 26.32 -13.84
CA LYS A 490 -11.12 26.46 -12.60
C LYS A 490 -11.69 27.87 -12.54
#